data_AF-A0A5N6ZGG8-F1
#
_entry.id   AF-A0A5N6ZGG8-F1
#
_cell.length_a   1.000
_cell.length_b   1.000
_cell.length_c   1.000
_cell.angle_alpha   90.00
_cell.angle_beta   90.00
_cell.angle_gamma   90.00
#
_symmetry.space_group_name_H-M   'P 1'
#
loop_
_entity.id
_entity.type
_entity.pdbx_description
1 polymer ?
#
loop_
_entity_poly.entity_id
_entity_poly.type
_entity_poly.pdbx_seq_one_letter_code
_entity_poly.pdbx_strand_id
1 'polypeptide(L)'
;MSSQSWKPVAPEGAFWESLDPSISSPVANSLSAVELNHLNAEPTLSNPAKLELLEKTLSQKLLSLENTVKPSSLHEKDYATWQSLNSALFHVHRGTGDVEKQEKILLELVNHPGPSGQDLPALQNLARLYEEKNEYAKAEKLARETLPLLQAHPVLGKDSPQSLGSLRILIKALWKQGKTGEAENLIQEANGSIEKLAGTQFSAYQQEEKEVLSKIVGELKN
;
A
#
# COMPACT_ATOMS: atom_id res chain seq x y z
N MET A 1 -8.79 -17.04 20.13
CA MET A 1 -8.88 -16.62 18.72
C MET A 1 -7.52 -16.07 18.36
N SER A 2 -6.76 -16.70 17.46
CA SER A 2 -5.44 -16.19 17.10
C SER A 2 -5.61 -14.83 16.43
N SER A 3 -5.02 -13.77 17.00
CA SER A 3 -4.90 -12.49 16.31
C SER A 3 -4.08 -12.74 15.05
N GLN A 4 -4.72 -12.78 13.88
CA GLN A 4 -3.97 -12.70 12.63
C GLN A 4 -3.20 -11.38 12.67
N SER A 5 -1.87 -11.49 12.74
CA SER A 5 -1.01 -10.34 12.55
C SER A 5 -1.18 -9.92 11.09
N TRP A 6 -1.68 -8.70 10.86
CA TRP A 6 -1.75 -8.13 9.51
C TRP A 6 -0.39 -7.55 9.08
N LYS A 7 0.67 -7.82 9.85
CA LYS A 7 2.03 -7.44 9.49
C LYS A 7 2.54 -8.38 8.40
N PRO A 8 3.17 -7.84 7.34
CA PRO A 8 3.81 -8.67 6.32
C PRO A 8 4.86 -9.59 6.95
N VAL A 9 4.96 -10.81 6.45
CA VAL A 9 5.92 -11.82 6.92
C VAL A 9 7.00 -12.01 5.86
N ALA A 10 8.26 -11.87 6.26
CA ALA A 10 9.39 -12.08 5.36
C ALA A 10 9.37 -13.52 4.79
N PRO A 11 9.61 -13.70 3.48
CA PRO A 11 9.76 -15.02 2.87
C PRO A 11 10.98 -15.76 3.42
N GLU A 12 10.98 -17.09 3.31
CA GLU A 12 12.11 -17.92 3.73
C GLU A 12 13.31 -17.77 2.78
N GLY A 13 14.50 -17.61 3.36
CA GLY A 13 15.79 -17.64 2.67
C GLY A 13 16.64 -16.39 2.87
N ALA A 14 17.97 -16.56 2.85
CA ALA A 14 18.95 -15.51 3.12
C ALA A 14 18.88 -14.32 2.15
N PHE A 15 18.29 -14.50 0.96
CA PHE A 15 18.02 -13.40 0.05
C PHE A 15 17.07 -12.36 0.68
N TRP A 16 16.09 -12.79 1.47
CA TRP A 16 15.01 -11.93 1.96
C TRP A 16 15.31 -11.26 3.31
N GLU A 17 16.22 -11.82 4.11
CA GLU A 17 16.47 -11.41 5.51
C GLU A 17 16.79 -9.92 5.68
N SER A 18 17.43 -9.31 4.68
CA SER A 18 17.83 -7.90 4.71
C SER A 18 16.81 -6.95 4.06
N LEU A 19 15.73 -7.47 3.49
CA LEU A 19 14.67 -6.68 2.86
C LEU A 19 13.52 -6.43 3.84
N ASP A 20 12.92 -5.24 3.75
CA ASP A 20 11.74 -4.91 4.53
C ASP A 20 10.57 -5.85 4.15
N PRO A 21 9.85 -6.46 5.12
CA PRO A 21 8.70 -7.31 4.84
C PRO A 21 7.62 -6.67 3.97
N SER A 22 7.44 -5.34 4.05
CA SER A 22 6.53 -4.60 3.17
C SER A 22 6.93 -4.66 1.69
N ILE A 23 8.20 -4.97 1.39
CA ILE A 23 8.71 -5.19 0.03
C ILE A 23 8.73 -6.69 -0.29
N SER A 24 9.30 -7.51 0.60
CA SER A 24 9.54 -8.91 0.29
C SER A 24 8.26 -9.75 0.24
N SER A 25 7.27 -9.49 1.09
CA SER A 25 6.05 -10.32 1.13
C SER A 25 5.19 -10.20 -0.13
N PRO A 26 4.88 -8.99 -0.66
CA PRO A 26 4.16 -8.85 -1.92
C PRO A 26 4.87 -9.53 -3.09
N VAL A 27 6.20 -9.40 -3.15
CA VAL A 27 7.02 -10.03 -4.18
C VAL A 27 6.89 -11.55 -4.11
N ALA A 28 7.13 -12.14 -2.93
CA ALA A 28 7.10 -13.59 -2.83
C ALA A 28 5.72 -14.20 -3.11
N ASN A 29 4.65 -13.51 -2.71
CA ASN A 29 3.27 -13.94 -3.00
C ASN A 29 2.93 -13.90 -4.49
N SER A 30 3.67 -13.15 -5.31
CA SER A 30 3.48 -13.04 -6.76
C SER A 30 4.33 -14.04 -7.58
N LEU A 31 5.21 -14.79 -6.91
CA LEU A 31 6.17 -15.69 -7.55
C LEU A 31 5.89 -17.16 -7.23
N SER A 32 6.25 -18.02 -8.17
CA SER A 32 6.22 -19.48 -8.01
C SER A 32 7.40 -19.96 -7.17
N ALA A 33 7.30 -21.17 -6.61
CA ALA A 33 8.39 -21.78 -5.85
C ALA A 33 9.71 -21.86 -6.63
N VAL A 34 9.64 -22.08 -7.95
CA VAL A 34 10.83 -22.14 -8.81
C VAL A 34 11.51 -20.78 -8.92
N GLU A 35 10.74 -19.71 -9.09
CA GLU A 35 11.25 -18.33 -9.15
C GLU A 35 11.84 -17.90 -7.80
N LEU A 36 11.19 -18.26 -6.68
CA LEU A 36 11.71 -18.00 -5.34
C LEU A 36 13.04 -18.71 -5.09
N ASN A 37 13.17 -19.97 -5.52
CA ASN A 37 14.42 -20.71 -5.41
C ASN A 37 15.55 -20.08 -6.24
N HIS A 38 15.23 -19.53 -7.41
CA HIS A 38 16.21 -18.80 -8.22
C HIS A 38 16.71 -17.53 -7.51
N LEU A 39 15.83 -16.76 -6.88
CA LEU A 39 16.21 -15.59 -6.09
C LEU A 39 17.07 -15.96 -4.88
N ASN A 40 16.71 -17.05 -4.18
CA ASN A 40 17.46 -17.56 -3.03
C ASN A 40 18.88 -18.08 -3.38
N ALA A 41 19.19 -18.28 -4.67
CA ALA A 41 20.53 -18.65 -5.11
C ALA A 41 21.54 -17.48 -5.09
N GLU A 42 21.07 -16.24 -4.90
CA GLU A 42 21.90 -15.02 -4.88
C GLU A 42 21.89 -14.31 -3.50
N PRO A 43 22.20 -14.99 -2.38
CA PRO A 43 21.95 -14.46 -1.03
C PRO A 43 22.88 -13.30 -0.63
N THR A 44 24.03 -13.17 -1.29
CA THR A 44 25.09 -12.20 -0.95
C THR A 44 24.92 -10.84 -1.62
N LEU A 45 23.89 -10.65 -2.43
CA LEU A 45 23.61 -9.37 -3.08
C LEU A 45 23.36 -8.26 -2.06
N SER A 46 23.80 -7.05 -2.39
CA SER A 46 23.42 -5.85 -1.64
C SER A 46 21.92 -5.56 -1.81
N ASN A 47 21.29 -4.86 -0.87
CA ASN A 47 19.86 -4.51 -0.98
C ASN A 47 19.50 -3.80 -2.31
N PRO A 48 20.28 -2.83 -2.82
CA PRO A 48 20.02 -2.26 -4.14
C PRO A 48 20.04 -3.29 -5.27
N ALA A 49 21.04 -4.18 -5.29
CA ALA A 49 21.14 -5.23 -6.30
C ALA A 49 20.01 -6.26 -6.19
N LYS A 50 19.55 -6.57 -4.96
CA LYS A 50 18.35 -7.39 -4.72
C LYS A 50 17.12 -6.72 -5.34
N LEU A 51 16.90 -5.43 -5.09
CA LEU A 51 15.74 -4.70 -5.64
C LEU A 51 15.77 -4.65 -7.17
N GLU A 52 16.92 -4.42 -7.79
CA GLU A 52 17.08 -4.47 -9.26
C GLU A 52 16.73 -5.86 -9.82
N LEU A 53 17.20 -6.93 -9.16
CA LEU A 53 16.87 -8.30 -9.55
C LEU A 53 15.37 -8.58 -9.42
N LEU A 54 14.73 -8.11 -8.35
CA LEU A 54 13.28 -8.26 -8.14
C LEU A 54 12.48 -7.51 -9.22
N GLU A 55 12.83 -6.26 -9.50
CA GLU A 55 12.21 -5.46 -10.56
C GLU A 55 12.29 -6.17 -11.90
N LYS A 56 13.49 -6.64 -12.26
CA LYS A 56 13.73 -7.37 -13.50
C LYS A 56 12.89 -8.64 -13.59
N THR A 57 12.89 -9.44 -12.53
CA THR A 57 12.16 -10.72 -12.46
C THR A 57 10.67 -10.50 -12.65
N LEU A 58 10.08 -9.56 -11.90
CA LEU A 58 8.66 -9.24 -11.97
C LEU A 58 8.26 -8.66 -13.32
N SER A 59 9.06 -7.72 -13.85
CA SER A 59 8.79 -7.08 -15.14
C SER A 59 8.86 -8.07 -16.30
N GLN A 60 9.84 -8.99 -16.28
CA GLN A 60 9.96 -10.06 -17.27
C GLN A 60 8.78 -11.03 -17.21
N LYS A 61 8.36 -11.42 -15.99
CA LYS A 61 7.20 -12.28 -15.79
C LYS A 61 5.91 -11.62 -16.29
N LEU A 62 5.65 -10.38 -15.89
CA LEU A 62 4.48 -9.62 -16.33
C LEU A 62 4.44 -9.51 -17.86
N LEU A 63 5.55 -9.13 -18.49
CA LEU A 63 5.64 -9.03 -19.95
C LEU A 63 5.42 -10.39 -20.64
N SER A 64 5.99 -11.47 -20.10
CA SER A 64 5.79 -12.81 -20.64
C SER A 64 4.32 -13.22 -20.60
N LEU A 65 3.64 -13.01 -19.46
CA LEU A 65 2.22 -13.32 -19.30
C LEU A 65 1.33 -12.44 -20.18
N GLU A 66 1.63 -11.15 -20.30
CA GLU A 66 0.92 -10.24 -21.19
C GLU A 66 1.00 -10.73 -22.65
N ASN A 67 2.15 -11.28 -23.07
CA ASN A 67 2.31 -11.80 -24.42
C ASN A 67 1.51 -13.10 -24.67
N THR A 68 1.26 -13.93 -23.66
CA THR A 68 0.51 -15.19 -23.85
C THR A 68 -0.98 -14.98 -24.02
N VAL A 69 -1.52 -13.84 -23.57
CA VAL A 69 -2.96 -13.53 -23.60
C VAL A 69 -3.38 -12.64 -24.77
N LYS A 70 -2.44 -12.25 -25.65
CA LYS A 70 -2.71 -11.43 -26.84
C LYS A 70 -3.75 -12.10 -27.76
N PRO A 71 -4.67 -11.31 -28.37
CA PRO A 71 -4.71 -9.84 -28.41
C PRO A 71 -5.42 -9.16 -27.22
N SER A 72 -5.92 -9.91 -26.23
CA SER A 72 -6.45 -9.35 -24.98
C SER A 72 -5.30 -8.90 -24.05
N SER A 73 -5.66 -8.33 -22.90
CA SER A 73 -4.70 -7.99 -21.85
C SER A 73 -4.70 -8.97 -20.68
N LEU A 74 -3.64 -8.96 -19.86
CA LEU A 74 -3.59 -9.80 -18.67
C LEU A 74 -4.61 -9.37 -17.63
N HIS A 75 -4.86 -8.06 -17.47
CA HIS A 75 -5.86 -7.59 -16.50
C HIS A 75 -7.29 -8.05 -16.86
N GLU A 76 -7.59 -8.28 -18.16
CA GLU A 76 -8.88 -8.84 -18.61
C GLU A 76 -8.98 -10.36 -18.39
N LYS A 77 -7.87 -11.09 -18.58
CA LYS A 77 -7.86 -12.56 -18.52
C LYS A 77 -7.58 -13.13 -17.14
N ASP A 78 -6.73 -12.46 -16.38
CA ASP A 78 -6.29 -12.84 -15.05
C ASP A 78 -5.93 -11.59 -14.23
N TYR A 79 -6.98 -10.88 -13.79
CA TYR A 79 -6.85 -9.68 -12.98
C TYR A 79 -6.03 -9.93 -11.71
N ALA A 80 -6.20 -11.08 -11.05
CA ALA A 80 -5.54 -11.37 -9.78
C ALA A 80 -4.02 -11.45 -9.95
N THR A 81 -3.55 -12.15 -10.99
CA THR A 81 -2.11 -12.22 -11.30
C THR A 81 -1.57 -10.86 -11.72
N TRP A 82 -2.29 -10.14 -12.59
CA TRP A 82 -1.90 -8.81 -13.03
C TRP A 82 -1.77 -7.82 -11.86
N GLN A 83 -2.77 -7.81 -10.96
CA GLN A 83 -2.81 -6.94 -9.79
C GLN A 83 -1.68 -7.28 -8.81
N SER A 84 -1.45 -8.57 -8.55
CA SER A 84 -0.40 -9.04 -7.65
C SER A 84 0.99 -8.64 -8.13
N LEU A 85 1.28 -8.81 -9.43
CA LEU A 85 2.57 -8.43 -10.03
C LEU A 85 2.81 -6.91 -10.01
N ASN A 86 1.78 -6.11 -10.34
CA ASN A 86 1.88 -4.65 -10.28
C ASN A 86 2.05 -4.15 -8.84
N SER A 87 1.30 -4.73 -7.88
CA SER A 87 1.47 -4.41 -6.47
C SER A 87 2.90 -4.72 -5.98
N ALA A 88 3.44 -5.89 -6.34
CA ALA A 88 4.83 -6.24 -6.03
C ALA A 88 5.85 -5.26 -6.63
N LEU A 89 5.68 -4.87 -7.90
CA LEU A 89 6.54 -3.88 -8.55
C LEU A 89 6.46 -2.51 -7.87
N PHE A 90 5.26 -2.05 -7.47
CA PHE A 90 5.11 -0.82 -6.70
C PHE A 90 5.95 -0.85 -5.41
N HIS A 91 5.90 -1.95 -4.66
CA HIS A 91 6.66 -2.11 -3.42
C HIS A 91 8.18 -2.17 -3.68
N VAL A 92 8.63 -2.80 -4.77
CA VAL A 92 10.04 -2.77 -5.17
C VAL A 92 10.48 -1.34 -5.51
N HIS A 93 9.68 -0.61 -6.31
CA HIS A 93 10.00 0.78 -6.64
C HIS A 93 10.01 1.69 -5.42
N ARG A 94 9.14 1.42 -4.43
CA ARG A 94 9.18 2.08 -3.13
C ARG A 94 10.53 1.88 -2.43
N GLY A 95 11.07 0.67 -2.47
CA GLY A 95 12.41 0.35 -1.94
C GLY A 95 13.54 1.06 -2.69
N THR A 96 13.42 1.22 -4.01
CA THR A 96 14.42 1.94 -4.83
C THR A 96 14.32 3.46 -4.75
N GLY A 97 13.19 4.00 -4.28
CA GLY A 97 12.91 5.43 -4.28
C GLY A 97 12.47 6.00 -5.64
N ASP A 98 12.15 5.15 -6.62
CA ASP A 98 11.69 5.58 -7.95
C ASP A 98 10.22 6.04 -7.89
N VAL A 99 10.02 7.33 -7.65
CA VAL A 99 8.70 7.96 -7.48
C VAL A 99 7.88 7.93 -8.77
N GLU A 100 8.53 8.07 -9.93
CA GLU A 100 7.85 8.09 -11.23
C GLU A 100 7.26 6.71 -11.56
N LYS A 101 8.03 5.64 -11.34
CA LYS A 101 7.51 4.28 -11.54
C LYS A 101 6.45 3.91 -10.49
N GLN A 102 6.60 4.36 -9.24
CA GLN A 102 5.54 4.21 -8.22
C GLN A 102 4.23 4.82 -8.70
N GLU A 103 4.25 6.08 -9.15
CA GLU A 103 3.04 6.78 -9.63
C GLU A 103 2.44 6.07 -10.84
N LYS A 104 3.27 5.70 -11.82
CA LYS A 104 2.82 5.01 -13.03
C LYS A 104 2.07 3.72 -12.68
N ILE A 105 2.64 2.86 -11.85
CA ILE A 105 2.01 1.58 -11.49
C ILE A 105 0.71 1.79 -10.71
N LEU A 106 0.69 2.74 -9.78
CA LEU A 106 -0.51 3.03 -9.02
C LEU A 106 -1.64 3.57 -9.90
N LEU A 107 -1.31 4.40 -10.90
CA LEU A 107 -2.29 4.86 -11.89
C LEU A 107 -2.81 3.69 -12.74
N GLU A 108 -1.95 2.76 -13.16
CA GLU A 108 -2.39 1.55 -13.87
C GLU A 108 -3.39 0.74 -13.03
N LEU A 109 -3.07 0.47 -11.75
CA LEU A 109 -3.95 -0.25 -10.82
C LEU A 109 -5.30 0.45 -10.59
N VAL A 110 -5.29 1.78 -10.43
CA VAL A 110 -6.51 2.57 -10.19
C VAL A 110 -7.39 2.67 -11.44
N ASN A 111 -6.78 2.75 -12.62
CA ASN A 111 -7.51 2.91 -13.89
C ASN A 111 -8.08 1.60 -14.45
N HIS A 112 -7.65 0.45 -13.93
CA HIS A 112 -8.16 -0.86 -14.33
C HIS A 112 -8.78 -1.57 -13.12
N PRO A 113 -10.02 -1.23 -12.72
CA PRO A 113 -10.67 -1.88 -11.60
C PRO A 113 -10.95 -3.36 -11.90
N GLY A 114 -10.81 -4.20 -10.88
CA GLY A 114 -11.07 -5.62 -10.98
C GLY A 114 -12.55 -5.99 -10.84
N PRO A 115 -12.89 -7.29 -10.90
CA PRO A 115 -14.25 -7.78 -10.73
C PRO A 115 -14.91 -7.39 -9.40
N SER A 116 -14.09 -7.14 -8.36
CA SER A 116 -14.54 -6.71 -7.04
C SER A 116 -14.59 -5.18 -6.86
N GLY A 117 -14.33 -4.42 -7.93
CA GLY A 117 -14.29 -2.96 -7.93
C GLY A 117 -12.88 -2.38 -7.85
N GLN A 118 -12.80 -1.17 -7.28
CA GLN A 118 -11.57 -0.40 -7.16
C GLN A 118 -10.52 -1.08 -6.26
N ASP A 119 -9.24 -0.99 -6.63
CA ASP A 119 -8.12 -1.44 -5.79
C ASP A 119 -7.89 -0.43 -4.66
N LEU A 120 -8.50 -0.68 -3.50
CA LEU A 120 -8.43 0.21 -2.34
C LEU A 120 -6.99 0.43 -1.82
N PRO A 121 -6.13 -0.61 -1.72
CA PRO A 121 -4.71 -0.42 -1.45
C PRO A 121 -4.01 0.52 -2.44
N ALA A 122 -4.24 0.36 -3.75
CA ALA A 122 -3.63 1.22 -4.76
C ALA A 122 -4.10 2.67 -4.64
N LEU A 123 -5.41 2.90 -4.44
CA LEU A 123 -5.95 4.23 -4.20
C LEU A 123 -5.31 4.92 -2.98
N GLN A 124 -5.22 4.20 -1.86
CA GLN A 124 -4.59 4.72 -0.65
C GLN A 124 -3.09 5.00 -0.83
N ASN A 125 -2.37 4.12 -1.50
CA ASN A 125 -0.95 4.31 -1.80
C ASN A 125 -0.72 5.51 -2.74
N LEU A 126 -1.62 5.74 -3.71
CA LEU A 126 -1.55 6.89 -4.61
C LEU A 126 -1.84 8.21 -3.86
N ALA A 127 -2.83 8.20 -2.96
CA ALA A 127 -3.10 9.35 -2.10
C ALA A 127 -1.89 9.70 -1.22
N ARG A 128 -1.23 8.68 -0.65
CA ARG A 128 0.00 8.86 0.13
C ARG A 128 1.15 9.37 -0.72
N LEU A 129 1.33 8.83 -1.93
CA LEU A 129 2.38 9.30 -2.84
C LEU A 129 2.20 10.79 -3.17
N TYR A 130 0.98 11.25 -3.43
CA TYR A 130 0.72 12.67 -3.64
C TYR A 130 0.94 13.51 -2.38
N GLU A 131 0.64 13.00 -1.18
CA GLU A 131 0.99 13.69 0.07
C GLU A 131 2.51 13.90 0.19
N GLU A 132 3.30 12.86 -0.09
CA GLU A 132 4.76 12.89 -0.03
C GLU A 132 5.37 13.80 -1.12
N LYS A 133 4.70 13.93 -2.27
CA LYS A 133 5.05 14.90 -3.33
C LYS A 133 4.59 16.34 -3.01
N ASN A 134 3.95 16.57 -1.86
CA ASN A 134 3.30 17.84 -1.48
C ASN A 134 2.17 18.29 -2.43
N GLU A 135 1.61 17.36 -3.21
CA GLU A 135 0.47 17.57 -4.10
C GLU A 135 -0.85 17.42 -3.34
N TYR A 136 -1.02 18.24 -2.29
CA TYR A 136 -2.08 18.07 -1.29
C TYR A 136 -3.50 18.10 -1.87
N ALA A 137 -3.75 18.87 -2.94
CA ALA A 137 -5.06 18.88 -3.60
C ALA A 137 -5.41 17.51 -4.23
N LYS A 138 -4.44 16.81 -4.82
CA LYS A 138 -4.64 15.46 -5.36
C LYS A 138 -4.78 14.43 -4.24
N ALA A 139 -3.97 14.57 -3.19
CA ALA A 139 -4.05 13.71 -2.00
C ALA A 139 -5.42 13.84 -1.30
N GLU A 140 -5.94 15.06 -1.12
CA GLU A 140 -7.28 15.31 -0.57
C GLU A 140 -8.35 14.63 -1.42
N LYS A 141 -8.32 14.85 -2.75
CA LYS A 141 -9.31 14.27 -3.66
C LYS A 141 -9.36 12.74 -3.53
N LEU A 142 -8.21 12.08 -3.63
CA LEU A 142 -8.16 10.62 -3.53
C LEU A 142 -8.54 10.12 -2.14
N ALA A 143 -8.11 10.80 -1.06
CA ALA A 143 -8.47 10.39 0.29
C ALA A 143 -9.99 10.48 0.53
N ARG A 144 -10.67 11.50 -0.02
CA ARG A 144 -12.13 11.64 0.03
C ARG A 144 -12.86 10.58 -0.79
N GLU A 145 -12.31 10.17 -1.93
CA GLU A 145 -12.86 9.08 -2.75
C GLU A 145 -12.66 7.70 -2.08
N THR A 146 -11.50 7.49 -1.45
CA THR A 146 -11.10 6.19 -0.89
C THR A 146 -11.74 5.91 0.46
N LEU A 147 -11.88 6.93 1.32
CA LEU A 147 -12.34 6.75 2.70
C LEU A 147 -13.72 6.09 2.81
N PRO A 148 -14.78 6.51 2.07
CA PRO A 148 -16.08 5.85 2.15
C PRO A 148 -16.04 4.38 1.72
N LEU A 149 -15.18 4.04 0.74
CA LEU A 149 -15.02 2.66 0.27
C LEU A 149 -14.37 1.77 1.35
N LEU A 150 -13.35 2.29 2.04
CA LEU A 150 -12.73 1.60 3.17
C LEU A 150 -13.69 1.43 4.35
N GLN A 151 -14.45 2.49 4.67
CA GLN A 151 -15.43 2.48 5.76
C GLN A 151 -16.57 1.48 5.49
N ALA A 152 -16.99 1.30 4.24
CA ALA A 152 -18.02 0.36 3.82
C ALA A 152 -17.51 -1.08 3.60
N HIS A 153 -16.19 -1.29 3.61
CA HIS A 153 -15.62 -2.61 3.34
C HIS A 153 -15.95 -3.59 4.49
N PRO A 154 -16.51 -4.78 4.19
CA PRO A 154 -17.09 -5.68 5.21
C PRO A 154 -16.06 -6.20 6.22
N VAL A 155 -14.79 -6.30 5.82
CA VAL A 155 -13.70 -6.77 6.69
C VAL A 155 -12.97 -5.62 7.37
N LEU A 156 -12.86 -4.46 6.73
CA LEU A 156 -12.06 -3.36 7.27
C LEU A 156 -12.95 -2.52 8.20
N GLY A 157 -14.04 -1.99 7.66
CA GLY A 157 -14.94 -1.11 8.38
C GLY A 157 -14.30 0.23 8.73
N LYS A 158 -15.12 1.07 9.36
CA LYS A 158 -14.78 2.48 9.62
C LYS A 158 -13.60 2.71 10.56
N ASP A 159 -13.40 1.81 11.52
CA ASP A 159 -12.40 1.99 12.58
C ASP A 159 -11.08 1.25 12.24
N SER A 160 -10.95 0.66 11.04
CA SER A 160 -9.72 -0.04 10.65
C SER A 160 -8.51 0.88 10.52
N PRO A 161 -7.28 0.33 10.69
CA PRO A 161 -6.04 1.02 10.37
C PRO A 161 -5.99 1.59 8.95
N GLN A 162 -6.63 0.93 7.98
CA GLN A 162 -6.72 1.41 6.60
C GLN A 162 -7.61 2.66 6.51
N SER A 163 -8.79 2.65 7.13
CA SER A 163 -9.66 3.84 7.20
C SER A 163 -8.96 4.99 7.91
N LEU A 164 -8.29 4.72 9.04
CA LEU A 164 -7.46 5.69 9.76
C LEU A 164 -6.31 6.22 8.91
N GLY A 165 -5.67 5.38 8.10
CA GLY A 165 -4.63 5.77 7.16
C GLY A 165 -5.12 6.80 6.14
N SER A 166 -6.30 6.58 5.56
CA SER A 166 -6.91 7.53 4.62
C SER A 166 -7.32 8.84 5.32
N LEU A 167 -7.87 8.75 6.54
CA LEU A 167 -8.18 9.92 7.36
C LEU A 167 -6.93 10.76 7.64
N ARG A 168 -5.78 10.13 7.97
CA ARG A 168 -4.52 10.86 8.21
C ARG A 168 -4.02 11.59 6.98
N ILE A 169 -4.10 10.98 5.79
CA ILE A 169 -3.74 11.64 4.53
C ILE A 169 -4.65 12.86 4.32
N LEU A 170 -5.95 12.71 4.55
CA LEU A 170 -6.91 13.80 4.43
C LEU A 170 -6.63 14.94 5.42
N ILE A 171 -6.36 14.63 6.69
CA ILE A 171 -6.01 15.61 7.74
C ILE A 171 -4.81 16.44 7.30
N LYS A 172 -3.71 15.79 6.90
CA LYS A 172 -2.50 16.49 6.44
C LYS A 172 -2.77 17.35 5.21
N ALA A 173 -3.46 16.79 4.21
CA ALA A 173 -3.76 17.49 2.97
C ALA A 173 -4.61 18.74 3.21
N LEU A 174 -5.63 18.67 4.08
CA LEU A 174 -6.48 19.80 4.44
C LEU A 174 -5.70 20.87 5.21
N TRP A 175 -4.89 20.45 6.19
CA TRP A 175 -4.10 21.37 6.99
C TRP A 175 -3.13 22.17 6.13
N LYS A 176 -2.40 21.49 5.23
CA LYS A 176 -1.44 22.13 4.33
C LYS A 176 -2.10 23.02 3.27
N GLN A 177 -3.39 22.85 3.03
CA GLN A 177 -4.21 23.76 2.21
C GLN A 177 -4.88 24.89 3.01
N GLY A 178 -4.59 25.03 4.31
CA GLY A 178 -5.18 26.06 5.16
C GLY A 178 -6.62 25.78 5.62
N LYS A 179 -7.17 24.61 5.32
CA LYS A 179 -8.50 24.16 5.75
C LYS A 179 -8.44 23.56 7.17
N THR A 180 -7.86 24.31 8.11
CA THR A 180 -7.51 23.82 9.46
C THR A 180 -8.74 23.40 10.26
N GLY A 181 -9.86 24.13 10.18
CA GLY A 181 -11.08 23.76 10.91
C GLY A 181 -11.66 22.40 10.49
N GLU A 182 -11.57 22.05 9.20
CA GLU A 182 -12.00 20.72 8.75
C GLU A 182 -11.02 19.63 9.21
N ALA A 183 -9.71 19.91 9.13
CA ALA A 183 -8.69 18.99 9.63
C ALA A 183 -8.83 18.71 11.14
N GLU A 184 -9.16 19.72 11.95
CA GLU A 184 -9.40 19.57 13.39
C GLU A 184 -10.60 18.67 13.69
N ASN A 185 -11.69 18.80 12.94
CA ASN A 185 -12.85 17.91 13.06
C ASN A 185 -12.47 16.45 12.74
N LEU A 186 -11.69 16.23 11.68
CA LEU A 186 -11.21 14.89 11.32
C LEU A 186 -10.23 14.32 12.34
N ILE A 187 -9.42 15.16 13.01
CA ILE A 187 -8.56 14.71 14.13
C ILE A 187 -9.43 14.18 15.28
N GLN A 188 -10.56 14.83 15.59
CA GLN A 188 -11.49 14.33 16.62
C GLN A 188 -12.15 13.02 16.19
N GLU A 189 -12.55 12.89 14.93
CA GLU A 189 -13.07 11.64 14.36
C GLU A 189 -12.04 10.50 14.48
N ALA A 190 -10.80 10.75 14.05
CA ALA A 190 -9.71 9.78 14.11
C ALA A 190 -9.43 9.32 15.54
N ASN A 191 -9.39 10.24 16.52
CA ASN A 191 -9.27 9.87 17.94
C ASN A 191 -10.42 8.96 18.40
N GLY A 192 -11.66 9.31 18.05
CA GLY A 192 -12.83 8.50 18.39
C GLY A 192 -12.81 7.10 17.77
N SER A 193 -12.27 6.95 16.56
CA SER A 193 -12.07 5.65 15.91
C SER A 193 -10.91 4.85 16.52
N ILE A 194 -9.81 5.52 16.90
CA ILE A 194 -8.69 4.87 17.61
C ILE A 194 -9.13 4.30 18.96
N GLU A 195 -9.95 5.02 19.72
CA GLU A 195 -10.47 4.49 21.00
C GLU A 195 -11.38 3.26 20.79
N LYS A 196 -12.11 3.20 19.67
CA LYS A 196 -12.95 2.04 19.31
C LYS A 196 -12.17 0.82 18.87
N LEU A 197 -10.90 0.97 18.42
CA LEU A 197 -10.06 -0.16 18.00
C LEU A 197 -9.98 -1.27 19.06
N ALA A 198 -9.97 -0.92 20.34
CA ALA A 198 -9.94 -1.88 21.46
C ALA A 198 -11.05 -2.93 21.41
N GLY A 199 -12.22 -2.59 20.84
CA GLY A 199 -13.36 -3.49 20.69
C GLY A 199 -13.40 -4.24 19.35
N THR A 200 -12.38 -4.13 18.52
CA THR A 200 -12.34 -4.70 17.16
C THR A 200 -11.22 -5.73 17.01
N GLN A 201 -11.18 -6.40 15.84
CA GLN A 201 -10.06 -7.27 15.45
C GLN A 201 -8.71 -6.52 15.32
N PHE A 202 -8.72 -5.19 15.31
CA PHE A 202 -7.55 -4.34 15.15
C PHE A 202 -7.05 -3.75 16.48
N SER A 203 -7.47 -4.31 17.62
CA SER A 203 -7.07 -3.82 18.95
C SER A 203 -5.55 -3.71 19.15
N ALA A 204 -4.77 -4.59 18.52
CA ALA A 204 -3.31 -4.57 18.56
C ALA A 204 -2.68 -3.30 17.95
N TYR A 205 -3.40 -2.57 17.09
CA TYR A 205 -2.90 -1.35 16.43
C TYR A 205 -3.27 -0.08 17.19
N GLN A 206 -4.09 -0.14 18.25
CA GLN A 206 -4.60 1.05 18.92
C GLN A 206 -3.50 2.00 19.39
N GLN A 207 -2.49 1.47 20.08
CA GLN A 207 -1.42 2.28 20.63
C GLN A 207 -0.55 2.90 19.52
N GLU A 208 -0.22 2.13 18.49
CA GLU A 208 0.52 2.61 17.32
C GLU A 208 -0.23 3.74 16.61
N GLU A 209 -1.53 3.56 16.36
CA GLU A 209 -2.37 4.56 15.70
C GLU A 209 -2.48 5.86 16.51
N LYS A 210 -2.55 5.75 17.85
CA LYS A 210 -2.54 6.90 18.75
C LYS A 210 -1.23 7.68 18.67
N GLU A 211 -0.10 6.99 18.67
CA GLU A 211 1.23 7.60 18.55
C GLU A 211 1.42 8.29 17.21
N VAL A 212 1.03 7.61 16.11
CA VAL A 212 1.10 8.16 14.75
C VAL A 212 0.25 9.42 14.62
N LEU A 213 -1.00 9.39 15.09
CA LEU A 213 -1.88 10.57 15.02
C LEU A 213 -1.32 11.72 15.88
N SER A 214 -0.84 11.43 17.09
CA SER A 214 -0.26 12.46 17.98
C SER A 214 0.95 13.14 17.33
N LYS A 215 1.82 12.36 16.68
CA LYS A 215 2.98 12.88 15.95
C LYS A 215 2.55 13.82 14.82
N ILE A 216 1.59 13.40 13.98
CA ILE A 216 1.07 14.24 12.89
C ILE A 216 0.49 15.55 13.44
N VAL A 217 -0.33 15.49 14.49
CA VAL A 217 -0.91 16.70 15.09
C VAL A 217 0.16 17.64 15.62
N GLY A 218 1.22 17.10 16.23
CA GLY A 218 2.38 17.88 16.66
C GLY A 218 3.10 18.56 15.49
N GLU A 219 3.37 17.82 14.41
CA GLU A 219 4.03 18.35 13.21
C GLU A 219 3.21 19.41 12.48
N LEU A 220 1.87 19.34 12.53
CA LEU A 220 0.99 20.30 11.87
C LEU A 220 0.84 21.61 12.67
N LYS A 221 0.97 21.56 14.00
CA LYS A 221 0.76 22.71 14.90
C LYS A 221 2.04 23.49 15.24
N ASN A 222 3.21 22.96 14.87
CA ASN A 222 4.51 23.62 15.00
C ASN A 222 4.85 24.42 13.74
#